data_AF-A0A1A0HDN0-F1
#
_entry.id   AF-A0A1A0HDN0-F1
#
_cell.length_a   1.000
_cell.length_b   1.000
_cell.length_c   1.000
_cell.angle_alpha   90.00
_cell.angle_beta   90.00
_cell.angle_gamma   90.00
#
_symmetry.space_group_name_H-M   'P 1'
#
loop_
_entity.id
_entity.type
_entity.pdbx_description
1 polymer ?
#
loop_
_entity_poly.entity_id
_entity_poly.type
_entity_poly.pdbx_seq_one_letter_code
_entity_poly.pdbx_strand_id
1 'polypeptide(L)'
;MATRTYGVTGPVSLSNPSVNELHLNDLLIAELKSKGSFESEQATRKRVEVLSVLQKLVQDFVYTVSKRKNMSDGMAKDSGGKIFTFGSYRLGVYGPGSDIDTLVVVPKHVTREDFFEVFEGILRKRPELEEITSVPDAFVPIIKMEFAGISIDLIFAKLNVPRVPVDMTLDDKNLLKNIDEKDMRSLNGTRVTDEILQLVPKPTVFKHALRCIKMWAQQRAVYANVFGFPGGVAWAMLVARICQLYPNAVSATIIEKFFAIYTKWNWPQPVLLKPIEDGPLQVRIWNPRLYPHDRQHRMPVITPAYPSMCATHNITNSTQKIIMKEIQRGADLMGSITSGEKVWGDLLQRHTFFHEYRFYLCVVAATYSSDEDHLKWSGMIESKIRVLIQKLEVTEGIGIAHPYVKDFKNSFHVKAQDVENVINSYGTLQGEPYINSLKKSDTSEEVMLQKDSPDIQVLHLTKLFIGLDITLSKTEKGGIRKLDIQYPCSEFYNLCKSWQNYNDQINFIQIKNVKLHDLPNDVYTDAESRPEKGSKKRKKDNKSEQLKRPKSIASVSSIPS
;
A
#
# COMPACT_ATOMS: atom_id res chain seq x y z
N MET A 1 -6.85 21.79 -37.92
CA MET A 1 -6.61 20.59 -37.09
C MET A 1 -7.35 20.80 -35.78
N ALA A 2 -8.25 19.90 -35.39
CA ALA A 2 -8.94 20.01 -34.10
C ALA A 2 -7.92 19.87 -32.97
N THR A 3 -7.82 20.87 -32.10
CA THR A 3 -6.95 20.84 -30.92
C THR A 3 -7.39 19.70 -30.01
N ARG A 4 -6.53 18.70 -29.78
CA ARG A 4 -6.83 17.57 -28.91
C ARG A 4 -7.19 18.08 -27.51
N THR A 5 -8.44 17.90 -27.10
CA THR A 5 -8.93 18.26 -25.77
C THR A 5 -8.64 17.14 -24.78
N TYR A 6 -8.13 17.48 -23.60
CA TYR A 6 -7.84 16.54 -22.54
C TYR A 6 -8.78 16.77 -21.35
N GLY A 7 -9.29 15.68 -20.75
CA GLY A 7 -10.15 15.75 -19.57
C GLY A 7 -11.65 15.86 -19.86
N VAL A 8 -12.43 15.91 -18.79
CA VAL A 8 -13.90 16.09 -18.82
C VAL A 8 -14.35 17.54 -18.78
N THR A 9 -13.41 18.48 -18.64
CA THR A 9 -13.63 19.93 -18.69
C THR A 9 -12.50 20.56 -19.50
N GLY A 10 -12.72 21.80 -19.97
CA GLY A 10 -11.64 22.61 -20.52
C GLY A 10 -10.53 22.92 -19.50
N PRO A 11 -9.37 23.41 -19.97
CA PRO A 11 -8.26 23.82 -19.11
C PRO A 11 -8.64 25.03 -18.26
N VAL A 12 -8.08 25.12 -17.05
CA VAL A 12 -8.22 26.32 -16.18
C VAL A 12 -7.30 27.43 -16.67
N SER A 13 -6.10 27.09 -17.15
CA SER A 13 -5.16 28.06 -17.71
C SER A 13 -4.35 27.43 -18.84
N LEU A 14 -4.14 28.21 -19.90
CA LEU A 14 -3.26 27.89 -21.03
C LEU A 14 -1.92 28.64 -20.96
N SER A 15 -1.65 29.32 -19.84
CA SER A 15 -0.44 30.14 -19.69
C SER A 15 0.82 29.29 -19.79
N ASN A 16 1.83 29.81 -20.47
CA ASN A 16 3.16 29.24 -20.48
C ASN A 16 3.88 29.55 -19.15
N PRO A 17 4.85 28.72 -18.74
CA PRO A 17 5.60 28.94 -17.52
C PRO A 17 6.42 30.24 -17.58
N SER A 18 6.47 30.95 -16.47
CA SER A 18 7.36 32.07 -16.23
C SER A 18 8.80 31.61 -15.96
N VAL A 19 9.75 32.54 -16.00
CA VAL A 19 11.17 32.27 -15.69
C VAL A 19 11.33 31.72 -14.26
N ASN A 20 10.59 32.27 -13.29
CA ASN A 20 10.64 31.80 -11.91
C ASN A 20 10.10 30.36 -11.78
N GLU A 21 9.01 30.02 -12.48
CA GLU A 21 8.47 28.65 -12.46
C GLU A 21 9.44 27.65 -13.10
N LEU A 22 10.14 28.04 -14.17
CA LEU A 22 11.20 27.23 -14.77
C LEU A 22 12.34 26.98 -13.79
N HIS A 23 12.79 28.04 -13.10
CA HIS A 23 13.85 27.92 -12.08
C HIS A 23 13.43 27.00 -10.91
N LEU A 24 12.21 27.17 -10.37
CA LEU A 24 11.67 26.30 -9.34
C LEU A 24 11.56 24.84 -9.80
N ASN A 25 11.24 24.63 -11.09
CA ASN A 25 11.20 23.30 -11.68
C ASN A 25 12.61 22.68 -11.76
N ASP A 26 13.65 23.43 -12.07
CA ASP A 26 15.02 22.90 -12.08
C ASP A 26 15.46 22.49 -10.66
N LEU A 27 15.14 23.29 -9.65
CA LEU A 27 15.38 22.96 -8.25
C LEU A 27 14.62 21.70 -7.81
N LEU A 28 13.38 21.52 -8.29
CA LEU A 28 12.61 20.30 -8.04
C LEU A 28 13.34 19.07 -8.61
N ILE A 29 13.79 19.14 -9.86
CA ILE A 29 14.48 18.01 -10.50
C ILE A 29 15.80 17.71 -9.77
N ALA A 30 16.54 18.73 -9.34
CA ALA A 30 17.75 18.56 -8.55
C ALA A 30 17.47 17.84 -7.21
N GLU A 31 16.42 18.24 -6.49
CA GLU A 31 16.02 17.60 -5.23
C GLU A 31 15.56 16.14 -5.44
N LEU A 32 14.78 15.87 -6.49
CA LEU A 32 14.38 14.50 -6.81
C LEU A 32 15.57 13.60 -7.15
N LYS A 33 16.61 14.14 -7.80
CA LYS A 33 17.87 13.42 -8.05
C LYS A 33 18.64 13.19 -6.75
N SER A 34 18.79 14.19 -5.89
CA SER A 34 19.53 14.07 -4.62
C SER A 34 18.89 13.02 -3.69
N LYS A 35 17.57 12.88 -3.73
CA LYS A 35 16.79 11.87 -2.99
C LYS A 35 16.71 10.50 -3.67
N GLY A 36 17.45 10.28 -4.76
CA GLY A 36 17.52 8.97 -5.42
C GLY A 36 16.23 8.56 -6.15
N SER A 37 15.39 9.51 -6.59
CA SER A 37 14.17 9.17 -7.33
C SER A 37 14.46 8.50 -8.67
N PHE A 38 15.54 8.90 -9.34
CA PHE A 38 15.89 8.42 -10.67
C PHE A 38 16.85 7.24 -10.59
N GLU A 39 16.56 6.19 -11.34
CA GLU A 39 17.46 5.05 -11.50
C GLU A 39 18.61 5.40 -12.46
N SER A 40 19.75 4.73 -12.30
CA SER A 40 20.89 4.87 -13.22
C SER A 40 20.58 4.26 -14.58
N GLU A 41 21.20 4.79 -15.64
CA GLU A 41 21.00 4.29 -17.00
C GLU A 41 21.37 2.81 -17.14
N GLN A 42 22.43 2.35 -16.45
CA GLN A 42 22.84 0.95 -16.45
C GLN A 42 21.77 0.03 -15.84
N ALA A 43 21.18 0.42 -14.70
CA ALA A 43 20.12 -0.37 -14.08
C ALA A 43 18.86 -0.38 -14.95
N THR A 44 18.52 0.73 -15.60
CA THR A 44 17.41 0.77 -16.56
C THR A 44 17.65 -0.13 -17.78
N ARG A 45 18.88 -0.17 -18.33
CA ARG A 45 19.24 -1.12 -19.40
C ARG A 45 19.08 -2.57 -18.95
N LYS A 46 19.54 -2.89 -17.74
CA LYS A 46 19.37 -4.23 -17.14
C LYS A 46 17.91 -4.65 -17.05
N ARG A 47 16.99 -3.74 -16.65
CA ARG A 47 15.54 -4.02 -16.65
C ARG A 47 14.99 -4.34 -18.04
N VAL A 48 15.46 -3.62 -19.07
CA VAL A 48 15.07 -3.87 -20.48
C VAL A 48 15.58 -5.24 -20.96
N GLU A 49 16.80 -5.61 -20.60
CA GLU A 49 17.37 -6.93 -20.91
C GLU A 49 16.56 -8.05 -20.25
N VAL A 50 16.23 -7.92 -18.96
CA VAL A 50 15.41 -8.90 -18.23
C VAL A 50 14.02 -9.04 -18.85
N LEU A 51 13.35 -7.93 -19.21
CA LEU A 51 12.06 -7.99 -19.92
C LEU A 51 12.17 -8.67 -21.28
N SER A 52 13.28 -8.49 -21.99
CA SER A 52 13.53 -9.15 -23.27
C SER A 52 13.71 -10.67 -23.11
N VAL A 53 14.35 -11.10 -22.02
CA VAL A 53 14.44 -12.52 -21.65
C VAL A 53 13.05 -13.06 -21.29
N LEU A 54 12.30 -12.38 -20.44
CA LEU A 54 10.95 -12.79 -20.04
C LEU A 54 9.99 -12.92 -21.22
N GLN A 55 10.05 -12.01 -22.18
CA GLN A 55 9.23 -12.10 -23.40
C GLN A 55 9.52 -13.40 -24.19
N LYS A 56 10.78 -13.83 -24.25
CA LYS A 56 11.15 -15.11 -24.89
C LYS A 56 10.62 -16.29 -24.09
N LEU A 57 10.79 -16.27 -22.77
CA LEU A 57 10.29 -17.34 -21.89
C LEU A 57 8.77 -17.49 -21.97
N VAL A 58 8.02 -16.39 -22.14
CA VAL A 58 6.56 -16.43 -22.35
C VAL A 58 6.21 -17.07 -23.69
N GLN A 59 6.96 -16.80 -24.76
CA GLN A 59 6.76 -17.45 -26.05
C GLN A 59 7.05 -18.95 -25.97
N ASP A 60 8.13 -19.33 -25.30
CA ASP A 60 8.49 -20.74 -25.08
C ASP A 60 7.44 -21.46 -24.22
N PHE A 61 6.88 -20.77 -23.23
CA PHE A 61 5.77 -21.26 -22.42
C PHE A 61 4.52 -21.54 -23.26
N VAL A 62 4.03 -20.56 -24.02
CA VAL A 62 2.86 -20.73 -24.87
C VAL A 62 3.11 -21.80 -25.92
N TYR A 63 4.30 -21.84 -26.53
CA TYR A 63 4.70 -22.88 -27.46
C TYR A 63 4.62 -24.28 -26.82
N THR A 64 5.21 -24.45 -25.63
CA THR A 64 5.24 -25.73 -24.90
C THR A 64 3.83 -26.22 -24.58
N VAL A 65 2.96 -25.34 -24.08
CA VAL A 65 1.55 -25.69 -23.80
C VAL A 65 0.80 -26.05 -25.08
N SER A 66 1.03 -25.30 -26.17
CA SER A 66 0.43 -25.56 -27.47
C SER A 66 0.82 -26.94 -28.00
N LYS A 67 2.10 -27.34 -27.87
CA LYS A 67 2.59 -28.68 -28.22
C LYS A 67 1.96 -29.78 -27.38
N ARG A 68 1.81 -29.58 -26.07
CA ARG A 68 1.11 -30.53 -25.17
C ARG A 68 -0.36 -30.71 -25.55
N LYS A 69 -0.98 -29.71 -26.19
CA LYS A 69 -2.35 -29.76 -26.72
C LYS A 69 -2.40 -30.20 -28.19
N ASN A 70 -1.36 -30.92 -28.65
CA ASN A 70 -1.26 -31.56 -29.97
C ASN A 70 -1.29 -30.61 -31.17
N MET A 71 -0.89 -29.33 -30.99
CA MET A 71 -0.75 -28.40 -32.10
C MET A 71 0.52 -28.69 -32.92
N SER A 72 0.47 -28.43 -34.23
CA SER A 72 1.66 -28.47 -35.10
C SER A 72 2.68 -27.40 -34.70
N ASP A 73 3.95 -27.55 -35.08
CA ASP A 73 4.99 -26.57 -34.72
C ASP A 73 4.67 -25.18 -35.23
N GLY A 74 4.15 -25.07 -36.46
CA GLY A 74 3.69 -23.80 -37.03
C GLY A 74 2.56 -23.18 -36.22
N MET A 75 1.53 -23.95 -35.86
CA MET A 75 0.40 -23.46 -35.05
C MET A 75 0.84 -23.07 -33.63
N ALA A 76 1.74 -23.85 -33.02
CA ALA A 76 2.28 -23.57 -31.69
C ALA A 76 3.11 -22.27 -31.69
N LYS A 77 3.93 -22.05 -32.72
CA LYS A 77 4.68 -20.80 -32.88
C LYS A 77 3.77 -19.60 -33.14
N ASP A 78 2.77 -19.77 -34.00
CA ASP A 78 1.77 -18.74 -34.33
C ASP A 78 0.87 -18.36 -33.14
N SER A 79 0.77 -19.22 -32.13
CA SER A 79 0.00 -18.93 -30.90
C SER A 79 0.56 -17.72 -30.14
N GLY A 80 1.87 -17.46 -30.27
CA GLY A 80 2.52 -16.26 -29.76
C GLY A 80 2.63 -16.21 -28.24
N GLY A 81 2.16 -15.12 -27.63
CA GLY A 81 2.33 -14.82 -26.21
C GLY A 81 3.13 -13.54 -26.01
N LYS A 82 2.67 -12.68 -25.10
CA LYS A 82 3.26 -11.35 -24.92
C LYS A 82 3.27 -10.91 -23.47
N ILE A 83 4.35 -10.25 -23.06
CA ILE A 83 4.39 -9.51 -21.81
C ILE A 83 4.00 -8.05 -22.02
N PHE A 84 3.31 -7.49 -21.04
CA PHE A 84 3.05 -6.08 -20.90
C PHE A 84 3.56 -5.62 -19.55
N THR A 85 4.10 -4.42 -19.46
CA THR A 85 4.40 -3.79 -18.17
C THR A 85 3.28 -2.84 -17.81
N PHE A 86 3.02 -2.69 -16.52
CA PHE A 86 2.08 -1.71 -16.00
C PHE A 86 2.68 -1.00 -14.78
N GLY A 87 1.85 -0.26 -14.06
CA GLY A 87 2.25 0.36 -12.80
C GLY A 87 3.38 1.37 -12.96
N SER A 88 4.23 1.47 -11.93
CA SER A 88 5.19 2.57 -11.84
C SER A 88 6.31 2.48 -12.89
N TYR A 89 6.70 1.25 -13.28
CA TYR A 89 7.68 1.01 -14.33
C TYR A 89 7.18 1.54 -15.68
N ARG A 90 5.99 1.09 -16.10
CA ARG A 90 5.37 1.52 -17.37
C ARG A 90 5.08 3.02 -17.42
N LEU A 91 4.66 3.62 -16.30
CA LEU A 91 4.49 5.08 -16.19
C LEU A 91 5.83 5.84 -16.28
N GLY A 92 6.98 5.18 -16.09
CA GLY A 92 8.29 5.82 -16.08
C GLY A 92 8.59 6.62 -14.80
N VAL A 93 7.93 6.26 -13.69
CA VAL A 93 8.05 6.91 -12.37
C VAL A 93 8.55 5.95 -11.27
N TYR A 94 9.21 4.87 -11.69
CA TYR A 94 9.93 3.94 -10.82
C TYR A 94 11.28 4.52 -10.38
N GLY A 95 11.79 4.03 -9.25
CA GLY A 95 13.12 4.36 -8.74
C GLY A 95 13.94 3.11 -8.45
N PRO A 96 15.17 3.26 -7.92
CA PRO A 96 15.98 2.15 -7.45
C PRO A 96 15.18 1.26 -6.48
N GLY A 97 15.28 -0.06 -6.64
CA GLY A 97 14.55 -1.02 -5.81
C GLY A 97 13.03 -1.10 -6.06
N SER A 98 12.48 -0.37 -7.05
CA SER A 98 11.10 -0.61 -7.48
C SER A 98 11.01 -1.95 -8.24
N ASP A 99 9.91 -2.64 -8.02
CA ASP A 99 9.50 -3.84 -8.76
C ASP A 99 9.11 -3.53 -10.21
N ILE A 100 9.04 -4.58 -11.03
CA ILE A 100 8.44 -4.52 -12.37
C ILE A 100 7.14 -5.32 -12.39
N ASP A 101 6.03 -4.58 -12.30
CA ASP A 101 4.69 -5.06 -12.57
C ASP A 101 4.56 -5.56 -14.02
N THR A 102 4.43 -6.88 -14.20
CA THR A 102 4.45 -7.53 -15.51
C THR A 102 3.22 -8.43 -15.70
N LEU A 103 2.49 -8.22 -16.79
CA LEU A 103 1.34 -9.01 -17.21
C LEU A 103 1.73 -9.95 -18.35
N VAL A 104 1.51 -11.24 -18.16
CA VAL A 104 1.64 -12.28 -19.19
C VAL A 104 0.28 -12.49 -19.86
N VAL A 105 0.21 -12.22 -21.16
CA VAL A 105 -1.00 -12.38 -21.99
C VAL A 105 -0.84 -13.56 -22.92
N VAL A 106 -1.81 -14.48 -22.85
CA VAL A 106 -1.78 -15.75 -23.58
C VAL A 106 -3.06 -16.02 -24.37
N PRO A 107 -3.01 -16.87 -25.41
CA PRO A 107 -4.20 -17.28 -26.17
C PRO A 107 -5.12 -18.21 -25.38
N LYS A 108 -6.34 -18.38 -25.89
CA LYS A 108 -7.47 -19.03 -25.21
C LYS A 108 -7.24 -20.46 -24.73
N HIS A 109 -6.29 -21.18 -25.34
CA HIS A 109 -6.00 -22.57 -24.99
C HIS A 109 -4.98 -22.69 -23.86
N VAL A 110 -4.31 -21.62 -23.43
CA VAL A 110 -3.36 -21.65 -22.30
C VAL A 110 -4.08 -21.22 -21.03
N THR A 111 -4.00 -22.02 -19.97
CA THR A 111 -4.76 -21.78 -18.74
C THR A 111 -3.91 -21.20 -17.62
N ARG A 112 -4.56 -20.84 -16.50
CA ARG A 112 -3.88 -20.30 -15.32
C ARG A 112 -3.10 -21.40 -14.59
N GLU A 113 -3.59 -22.62 -14.63
CA GLU A 113 -2.90 -23.81 -14.14
C GLU A 113 -1.61 -24.02 -14.94
N ASP A 114 -1.68 -23.90 -16.28
CA ASP A 114 -0.48 -23.94 -17.13
C ASP A 114 0.56 -22.87 -16.71
N PHE A 115 0.12 -21.69 -16.28
CA PHE A 115 1.00 -20.60 -15.80
C PHE A 115 1.72 -20.96 -14.49
N PHE A 116 1.02 -21.52 -13.49
CA PHE A 116 1.64 -21.91 -12.22
C PHE A 116 2.44 -23.22 -12.31
N GLU A 117 2.15 -24.10 -13.26
CA GLU A 117 2.90 -25.36 -13.40
C GLU A 117 4.02 -25.25 -14.45
N VAL A 118 3.69 -24.90 -15.68
CA VAL A 118 4.62 -24.95 -16.81
C VAL A 118 5.52 -23.74 -16.83
N PHE A 119 4.95 -22.53 -16.71
CA PHE A 119 5.76 -21.31 -16.76
C PHE A 119 6.64 -21.17 -15.53
N GLU A 120 6.11 -21.46 -14.33
CA GLU A 120 6.94 -21.55 -13.12
C GLU A 120 8.08 -22.57 -13.28
N GLY A 121 7.79 -23.75 -13.83
CA GLY A 121 8.81 -24.77 -14.12
C GLY A 121 9.86 -24.33 -15.16
N ILE A 122 9.52 -23.42 -16.07
CA ILE A 122 10.47 -22.79 -17.01
C ILE A 122 11.33 -21.76 -16.27
N LEU A 123 10.71 -20.91 -15.43
CA LEU A 123 11.41 -19.91 -14.62
C LEU A 123 12.43 -20.55 -13.67
N ARG A 124 12.05 -21.64 -12.97
CA ARG A 124 12.93 -22.36 -12.02
C ARG A 124 14.18 -22.97 -12.66
N LYS A 125 14.25 -23.10 -13.98
CA LYS A 125 15.43 -23.61 -14.70
C LYS A 125 16.40 -22.51 -15.08
N ARG A 126 16.07 -21.24 -14.82
CA ARG A 126 16.87 -20.08 -15.20
C ARG A 126 17.97 -19.84 -14.17
N PRO A 127 19.25 -19.74 -14.57
CA PRO A 127 20.33 -19.38 -13.65
C PRO A 127 20.19 -17.96 -13.10
N GLU A 128 19.40 -17.10 -13.78
CA GLU A 128 19.14 -15.74 -13.33
C GLU A 128 18.10 -15.66 -12.21
N LEU A 129 17.36 -16.74 -11.92
CA LEU A 129 16.33 -16.74 -10.87
C LEU A 129 16.99 -16.91 -9.50
N GLU A 130 16.68 -16.00 -8.58
CA GLU A 130 17.21 -16.00 -7.20
C GLU A 130 16.13 -16.46 -6.22
N GLU A 131 14.94 -15.85 -6.29
CA GLU A 131 13.80 -16.17 -5.44
C GLU A 131 12.52 -16.30 -6.26
N ILE A 132 11.60 -17.15 -5.82
CA ILE A 132 10.28 -17.29 -6.44
C ILE A 132 9.21 -17.71 -5.42
N THR A 133 8.08 -17.02 -5.44
CA THR A 133 6.93 -17.28 -4.57
C THR A 133 5.65 -17.15 -5.38
N SER A 134 4.86 -18.21 -5.42
CA SER A 134 3.60 -18.28 -6.16
C SER A 134 2.41 -18.18 -5.24
N VAL A 135 1.46 -17.31 -5.58
CA VAL A 135 0.23 -17.07 -4.79
C VAL A 135 -1.00 -17.21 -5.69
N PRO A 136 -1.44 -18.45 -5.98
CA PRO A 136 -2.54 -18.71 -6.93
C PRO A 136 -3.92 -18.27 -6.40
N ASP A 137 -4.09 -18.23 -5.08
CA ASP A 137 -5.35 -17.91 -4.42
C ASP A 137 -5.54 -16.42 -4.12
N ALA A 138 -4.59 -15.57 -4.55
CA ALA A 138 -4.70 -14.12 -4.39
C ALA A 138 -5.88 -13.54 -5.20
N PHE A 139 -6.31 -12.33 -4.81
CA PHE A 139 -7.37 -11.59 -5.51
C PHE A 139 -7.06 -11.38 -7.01
N VAL A 140 -5.76 -11.16 -7.30
CA VAL A 140 -5.15 -11.30 -8.62
C VAL A 140 -4.02 -12.33 -8.46
N PRO A 141 -4.15 -13.55 -9.01
CA PRO A 141 -3.13 -14.57 -8.91
C PRO A 141 -1.79 -14.08 -9.45
N ILE A 142 -0.71 -14.33 -8.71
CA ILE A 142 0.59 -13.71 -8.95
C ILE A 142 1.74 -14.68 -8.67
N ILE A 143 2.82 -14.56 -9.45
CA ILE A 143 4.14 -15.11 -9.15
C ILE A 143 5.05 -13.92 -8.86
N LYS A 144 5.63 -13.88 -7.67
CA LYS A 144 6.65 -12.91 -7.29
C LYS A 144 8.01 -13.57 -7.42
N MET A 145 8.98 -12.86 -7.98
CA MET A 145 10.33 -13.39 -8.11
C MET A 145 11.39 -12.31 -8.04
N GLU A 146 12.60 -12.70 -7.65
CA GLU A 146 13.82 -11.93 -7.89
C GLU A 146 14.58 -12.58 -9.05
N PHE A 147 14.76 -11.82 -10.14
CA PHE A 147 15.37 -12.30 -11.37
C PHE A 147 16.50 -11.36 -11.78
N ALA A 148 17.74 -11.84 -11.69
CA ALA A 148 18.97 -11.08 -11.87
C ALA A 148 18.99 -9.81 -10.98
N GLY A 149 18.67 -9.93 -9.70
CA GLY A 149 18.63 -8.85 -8.72
C GLY A 149 17.55 -7.79 -8.97
N ILE A 150 16.48 -8.15 -9.69
CA ILE A 150 15.32 -7.29 -9.95
C ILE A 150 14.06 -8.03 -9.48
N SER A 151 13.30 -7.39 -8.60
CA SER A 151 11.98 -7.89 -8.18
C SER A 151 10.96 -7.72 -9.31
N ILE A 152 10.25 -8.81 -9.64
CA ILE A 152 9.26 -8.86 -10.72
C ILE A 152 7.99 -9.53 -10.21
N ASP A 153 6.88 -8.83 -10.42
CA ASP A 153 5.55 -9.25 -10.05
C ASP A 153 4.81 -9.68 -11.33
N LEU A 154 4.67 -10.99 -11.54
CA LEU A 154 4.08 -11.60 -12.73
C LEU A 154 2.62 -11.97 -12.49
N ILE A 155 1.72 -11.32 -13.21
CA ILE A 155 0.30 -11.68 -13.25
C ILE A 155 -0.06 -12.25 -14.62
N PHE A 156 -1.18 -12.98 -14.67
CA PHE A 156 -1.61 -13.71 -15.85
C PHE A 156 -2.97 -13.21 -16.36
N ALA A 157 -3.13 -13.15 -17.68
CA ALA A 157 -4.43 -13.02 -18.33
C ALA A 157 -4.51 -13.90 -19.59
N LYS A 158 -5.59 -14.67 -19.67
CA LYS A 158 -5.98 -15.42 -20.87
C LYS A 158 -6.98 -14.61 -21.69
N LEU A 159 -6.68 -14.39 -22.96
CA LEU A 159 -7.62 -13.77 -23.90
C LEU A 159 -8.41 -14.82 -24.66
N ASN A 160 -9.66 -14.51 -25.01
CA ASN A 160 -10.50 -15.38 -25.85
C ASN A 160 -10.16 -15.25 -27.35
N VAL A 161 -8.88 -15.35 -27.69
CA VAL A 161 -8.35 -15.29 -29.06
C VAL A 161 -7.41 -16.48 -29.31
N PRO A 162 -7.28 -16.97 -30.56
CA PRO A 162 -6.43 -18.12 -30.85
C PRO A 162 -4.92 -17.78 -30.84
N ARG A 163 -4.56 -16.50 -30.96
CA ARG A 163 -3.16 -16.05 -31.11
C ARG A 163 -2.96 -14.71 -30.39
N VAL A 164 -1.80 -14.52 -29.80
CA VAL A 164 -1.37 -13.26 -29.17
C VAL A 164 -0.07 -12.81 -29.84
N PRO A 165 -0.14 -11.98 -30.90
CA PRO A 165 1.05 -11.52 -31.61
C PRO A 165 1.83 -10.46 -30.82
N VAL A 166 3.10 -10.26 -31.17
CA VAL A 166 4.03 -9.37 -30.44
C VAL A 166 3.63 -7.88 -30.55
N ASP A 167 2.93 -7.50 -31.60
CA ASP A 167 2.43 -6.14 -31.84
C ASP A 167 1.05 -5.86 -31.20
N MET A 168 0.40 -6.86 -30.61
CA MET A 168 -0.92 -6.70 -29.97
C MET A 168 -0.93 -5.59 -28.91
N THR A 169 -1.96 -4.75 -28.95
CA THR A 169 -2.30 -3.78 -27.91
C THR A 169 -3.54 -4.23 -27.13
N LEU A 170 -3.78 -3.63 -25.95
CA LEU A 170 -4.90 -3.98 -25.08
C LEU A 170 -5.98 -2.89 -25.02
N ASP A 171 -5.98 -1.95 -25.95
CA ASP A 171 -6.93 -0.84 -26.03
C ASP A 171 -8.33 -1.27 -26.51
N ASP A 172 -8.43 -2.28 -27.37
CA ASP A 172 -9.72 -2.81 -27.83
C ASP A 172 -10.52 -3.44 -26.67
N LYS A 173 -11.69 -2.86 -26.38
CA LYS A 173 -12.63 -3.33 -25.34
C LYS A 173 -13.23 -4.69 -25.66
N ASN A 174 -13.23 -5.12 -26.93
CA ASN A 174 -13.74 -6.43 -27.32
C ASN A 174 -12.87 -7.58 -26.80
N LEU A 175 -11.60 -7.32 -26.47
CA LEU A 175 -10.72 -8.29 -25.83
C LEU A 175 -11.22 -8.71 -24.43
N LEU A 176 -12.13 -7.94 -23.84
CA LEU A 176 -12.77 -8.26 -22.56
C LEU A 176 -14.01 -9.15 -22.69
N LYS A 177 -14.42 -9.53 -23.90
CA LYS A 177 -15.57 -10.44 -24.10
C LYS A 177 -15.22 -11.86 -23.68
N ASN A 178 -16.08 -12.45 -22.84
CA ASN A 178 -15.99 -13.85 -22.41
C ASN A 178 -14.67 -14.21 -21.70
N ILE A 179 -14.06 -13.26 -20.98
CA ILE A 179 -12.95 -13.52 -20.06
C ILE A 179 -13.47 -13.59 -18.62
N ASP A 180 -12.77 -14.32 -17.76
CA ASP A 180 -13.14 -14.41 -16.34
C ASP A 180 -12.79 -13.12 -15.57
N GLU A 181 -13.33 -12.97 -14.36
CA GLU A 181 -13.10 -11.77 -13.55
C GLU A 181 -11.63 -11.57 -13.16
N LYS A 182 -10.87 -12.65 -12.94
CA LYS A 182 -9.46 -12.59 -12.55
C LYS A 182 -8.63 -12.06 -13.73
N ASP A 183 -8.86 -12.57 -14.93
CA ASP A 183 -8.20 -12.12 -16.16
C ASP A 183 -8.56 -10.66 -16.48
N MET A 184 -9.82 -10.26 -16.27
CA MET A 184 -10.25 -8.86 -16.44
C MET A 184 -9.51 -7.91 -15.49
N ARG A 185 -9.37 -8.29 -14.22
CA ARG A 185 -8.59 -7.51 -13.24
C ARG A 185 -7.13 -7.40 -13.65
N SER A 186 -6.52 -8.49 -14.12
CA SER A 186 -5.14 -8.51 -14.60
C SER A 186 -4.92 -7.59 -15.80
N LEU A 187 -5.82 -7.58 -16.78
CA LEU A 187 -5.74 -6.73 -17.97
C LEU A 187 -5.89 -5.24 -17.63
N ASN A 188 -6.72 -4.91 -16.63
CA ASN A 188 -7.04 -3.53 -16.27
C ASN A 188 -5.82 -2.75 -15.79
N GLY A 189 -4.83 -3.38 -15.14
CA GLY A 189 -3.60 -2.71 -14.71
C GLY A 189 -2.86 -2.04 -15.89
N THR A 190 -2.67 -2.79 -16.97
CA THR A 190 -2.02 -2.29 -18.20
C THR A 190 -2.90 -1.26 -18.91
N ARG A 191 -4.20 -1.57 -19.10
CA ARG A 191 -5.14 -0.68 -19.79
C ARG A 191 -5.24 0.69 -19.12
N VAL A 192 -5.36 0.74 -17.79
CA VAL A 192 -5.41 1.99 -17.04
C VAL A 192 -4.11 2.78 -17.18
N THR A 193 -2.97 2.10 -17.11
CA THR A 193 -1.67 2.75 -17.20
C THR A 193 -1.45 3.41 -18.56
N ASP A 194 -1.76 2.69 -19.64
CA ASP A 194 -1.63 3.22 -21.01
C ASP A 194 -2.61 4.37 -21.25
N GLU A 195 -3.85 4.28 -20.76
CA GLU A 195 -4.81 5.37 -20.88
C GLU A 195 -4.37 6.63 -20.12
N ILE A 196 -3.81 6.51 -18.91
CA ILE A 196 -3.27 7.67 -18.19
C ILE A 196 -2.21 8.41 -19.04
N LEU A 197 -1.30 7.67 -19.67
CA LEU A 197 -0.26 8.24 -20.53
C LEU A 197 -0.83 8.93 -21.78
N GLN A 198 -1.93 8.41 -22.33
CA GLN A 198 -2.64 9.01 -23.47
C GLN A 198 -3.50 10.24 -23.08
N LEU A 199 -3.86 10.37 -21.80
CA LEU A 199 -4.77 11.39 -21.27
C LEU A 199 -4.04 12.59 -20.64
N VAL A 200 -2.70 12.62 -20.68
CA VAL A 200 -1.90 13.78 -20.22
C VAL A 200 -1.35 14.58 -21.41
N PRO A 201 -1.34 15.93 -21.36
CA PRO A 201 -0.83 16.76 -22.46
C PRO A 201 0.68 16.64 -22.68
N LYS A 202 1.47 16.60 -21.58
CA LYS A 202 2.94 16.53 -21.61
C LYS A 202 3.44 15.41 -20.70
N PRO A 203 3.74 14.21 -21.24
CA PRO A 203 4.14 13.05 -20.44
C PRO A 203 5.34 13.29 -19.52
N THR A 204 6.36 14.04 -19.96
CA THR A 204 7.53 14.36 -19.14
C THR A 204 7.17 15.20 -17.92
N VAL A 205 6.32 16.23 -18.10
CA VAL A 205 5.84 17.08 -17.00
C VAL A 205 5.06 16.27 -15.98
N PHE A 206 4.16 15.40 -16.47
CA PHE A 206 3.41 14.46 -15.65
C PHE A 206 4.31 13.54 -14.84
N LYS A 207 5.33 12.92 -15.47
CA LYS A 207 6.26 11.99 -14.81
C LYS A 207 7.02 12.65 -13.67
N HIS A 208 7.58 13.84 -13.88
CA HIS A 208 8.30 14.55 -12.83
C HIS A 208 7.40 14.99 -11.67
N ALA A 209 6.19 15.49 -11.98
CA ALA A 209 5.21 15.85 -10.95
C ALA A 209 4.79 14.61 -10.14
N LEU A 210 4.50 13.50 -10.81
CA LEU A 210 4.13 12.24 -10.16
C LEU A 210 5.26 11.65 -9.32
N ARG A 211 6.52 11.76 -9.75
CA ARG A 211 7.68 11.37 -8.92
C ARG A 211 7.71 12.14 -7.60
N CYS A 212 7.50 13.46 -7.65
CA CYS A 212 7.41 14.29 -6.44
C CYS A 212 6.23 13.89 -5.56
N ILE A 213 5.03 13.76 -6.12
CA ILE A 213 3.82 13.40 -5.34
C ILE A 213 3.94 12.00 -4.74
N LYS A 214 4.51 11.03 -5.48
CA LYS A 214 4.77 9.68 -4.95
C LYS A 214 5.71 9.75 -3.75
N MET A 215 6.85 10.44 -3.89
CA MET A 215 7.82 10.59 -2.80
C MET A 215 7.22 11.33 -1.61
N TRP A 216 6.51 12.45 -1.85
CA TRP A 216 5.78 13.19 -0.83
C TRP A 216 4.80 12.27 -0.09
N ALA A 217 3.93 11.55 -0.80
CA ALA A 217 2.92 10.69 -0.18
C ALA A 217 3.55 9.56 0.66
N GLN A 218 4.67 8.98 0.20
CA GLN A 218 5.43 8.00 0.96
C GLN A 218 6.07 8.61 2.21
N GLN A 219 6.72 9.77 2.09
CA GLN A 219 7.36 10.45 3.22
C GLN A 219 6.34 10.94 4.25
N ARG A 220 5.14 11.33 3.80
CA ARG A 220 4.03 11.78 4.66
C ARG A 220 3.13 10.66 5.17
N ALA A 221 3.48 9.39 4.91
CA ALA A 221 2.69 8.22 5.31
C ALA A 221 1.22 8.24 4.86
N VAL A 222 0.97 8.71 3.62
CA VAL A 222 -0.36 8.72 2.97
C VAL A 222 -0.36 7.92 1.66
N TYR A 223 0.47 6.88 1.58
CA TYR A 223 0.59 5.99 0.42
C TYR A 223 0.44 4.53 0.85
N ALA A 224 -0.78 3.98 0.79
CA ALA A 224 -1.07 2.54 0.93
C ALA A 224 -2.57 2.25 0.77
N ASN A 225 -2.97 1.61 -0.35
CA ASN A 225 -4.39 1.27 -0.60
C ASN A 225 -4.97 0.29 0.43
N VAL A 226 -4.16 -0.65 0.93
CA VAL A 226 -4.59 -1.63 1.94
C VAL A 226 -4.97 -0.98 3.27
N PHE A 227 -4.27 0.09 3.65
CA PHE A 227 -4.51 0.86 4.88
C PHE A 227 -5.52 2.01 4.70
N GLY A 228 -6.16 2.13 3.53
CA GLY A 228 -7.17 3.17 3.27
C GLY A 228 -6.63 4.51 2.80
N PHE A 229 -5.40 4.56 2.28
CA PHE A 229 -4.84 5.72 1.59
C PHE A 229 -4.77 5.50 0.07
N PRO A 230 -4.57 6.53 -0.77
CA PRO A 230 -4.44 6.31 -2.20
C PRO A 230 -3.17 5.50 -2.53
N GLY A 231 -3.32 4.53 -3.43
CA GLY A 231 -2.19 3.80 -4.02
C GLY A 231 -1.57 4.53 -5.22
N GLY A 232 -0.58 3.91 -5.85
CA GLY A 232 0.17 4.53 -6.97
C GLY A 232 -0.69 4.98 -8.14
N VAL A 233 -1.65 4.14 -8.57
CA VAL A 233 -2.56 4.48 -9.67
C VAL A 233 -3.50 5.65 -9.32
N ALA A 234 -3.97 5.73 -8.08
CA ALA A 234 -4.82 6.83 -7.64
C ALA A 234 -4.05 8.16 -7.62
N TRP A 235 -2.82 8.16 -7.09
CA TRP A 235 -1.95 9.34 -7.16
C TRP A 235 -1.61 9.73 -8.60
N ALA A 236 -1.35 8.76 -9.48
CA ALA A 236 -1.13 9.02 -10.91
C ALA A 236 -2.33 9.71 -11.56
N MET A 237 -3.56 9.24 -11.31
CA MET A 237 -4.76 9.87 -11.84
C MET A 237 -5.01 11.26 -11.25
N LEU A 238 -4.77 11.45 -9.95
CA LEU A 238 -4.89 12.77 -9.32
C LEU A 238 -3.92 13.79 -9.96
N VAL A 239 -2.67 13.40 -10.23
CA VAL A 239 -1.69 14.26 -10.91
C VAL A 239 -2.05 14.46 -12.39
N ALA A 240 -2.47 13.40 -13.08
CA ALA A 240 -2.90 13.48 -14.48
C ALA A 240 -4.03 14.48 -14.66
N ARG A 241 -5.02 14.51 -13.75
CA ARG A 241 -6.12 15.47 -13.80
C ARG A 241 -5.63 16.91 -13.76
N ILE A 242 -4.64 17.22 -12.92
CA ILE A 242 -4.06 18.57 -12.84
C ILE A 242 -3.31 18.91 -14.13
N CYS A 243 -2.60 17.95 -14.71
CA CYS A 243 -1.95 18.13 -16.02
C CYS A 243 -2.96 18.49 -17.12
N GLN A 244 -4.17 17.92 -17.10
CA GLN A 244 -5.24 18.27 -18.05
C GLN A 244 -5.74 19.71 -17.86
N LEU A 245 -5.80 20.18 -16.61
CA LEU A 245 -6.26 21.53 -16.28
C LEU A 245 -5.22 22.62 -16.61
N TYR A 246 -3.93 22.26 -16.65
CA TYR A 246 -2.81 23.17 -16.93
C TYR A 246 -1.85 22.57 -17.98
N PRO A 247 -2.30 22.42 -19.25
CA PRO A 247 -1.57 21.66 -20.28
C PRO A 247 -0.21 22.24 -20.65
N ASN A 248 0.01 23.54 -20.44
CA ASN A 248 1.24 24.22 -20.81
C ASN A 248 2.27 24.36 -19.67
N ALA A 249 1.86 24.10 -18.43
CA ALA A 249 2.66 24.32 -17.23
C ALA A 249 3.85 23.35 -17.09
N VAL A 250 4.81 23.70 -16.22
CA VAL A 250 5.89 22.82 -15.77
C VAL A 250 5.52 22.06 -14.50
N SER A 251 6.33 21.06 -14.13
CA SER A 251 6.02 20.13 -13.04
C SER A 251 5.92 20.83 -11.69
N ALA A 252 6.74 21.84 -11.42
CA ALA A 252 6.63 22.68 -10.22
C ALA A 252 5.24 23.31 -10.08
N THR A 253 4.75 23.98 -11.14
CA THR A 253 3.40 24.56 -11.18
C THR A 253 2.33 23.48 -11.04
N ILE A 254 2.49 22.31 -11.68
CA ILE A 254 1.54 21.19 -11.51
C ILE A 254 1.43 20.75 -10.04
N ILE A 255 2.54 20.67 -9.31
CA ILE A 255 2.55 20.30 -7.89
C ILE A 255 1.89 21.39 -7.03
N GLU A 256 2.17 22.66 -7.30
CA GLU A 256 1.51 23.79 -6.63
C GLU A 256 -0.02 23.72 -6.83
N LYS A 257 -0.46 23.58 -8.09
CA LYS A 257 -1.89 23.49 -8.42
C LYS A 257 -2.53 22.22 -7.91
N PHE A 258 -1.80 21.12 -7.80
CA PHE A 258 -2.27 19.88 -7.20
C PHE A 258 -2.75 20.13 -5.77
N PHE A 259 -1.91 20.71 -4.91
CA PHE A 259 -2.30 20.99 -3.54
C PHE A 259 -3.42 22.03 -3.46
N ALA A 260 -3.27 23.14 -4.18
CA ALA A 260 -4.26 24.23 -4.16
C ALA A 260 -5.67 23.77 -4.61
N ILE A 261 -5.76 22.92 -5.63
CA ILE A 261 -7.04 22.41 -6.14
C ILE A 261 -7.60 21.35 -5.20
N TYR A 262 -6.81 20.37 -4.76
CA TYR A 262 -7.35 19.30 -3.94
C TYR A 262 -7.71 19.71 -2.51
N THR A 263 -7.15 20.81 -2.00
CA THR A 263 -7.65 21.48 -0.78
C THR A 263 -9.09 21.94 -0.93
N LYS A 264 -9.47 22.43 -2.13
CA LYS A 264 -10.78 23.04 -2.42
C LYS A 264 -11.72 22.11 -3.17
N TRP A 265 -11.28 20.88 -3.47
CA TRP A 265 -12.07 19.93 -4.22
C TRP A 265 -13.31 19.52 -3.42
N ASN A 266 -14.48 19.57 -4.06
CA ASN A 266 -15.75 19.33 -3.40
C ASN A 266 -16.03 17.82 -3.24
N TRP A 267 -15.23 17.13 -2.42
CA TRP A 267 -15.44 15.71 -2.11
C TRP A 267 -16.86 15.48 -1.55
N PRO A 268 -17.61 14.45 -2.02
CA PRO A 268 -17.17 13.28 -2.79
C PRO A 268 -17.34 13.41 -4.32
N GLN A 269 -17.29 14.61 -4.91
CA GLN A 269 -17.29 14.74 -6.38
C GLN A 269 -16.12 13.94 -6.99
N PRO A 270 -16.34 13.11 -8.03
CA PRO A 270 -15.31 12.22 -8.55
C PRO A 270 -14.28 12.95 -9.40
N VAL A 271 -13.03 12.50 -9.29
CA VAL A 271 -11.96 12.85 -10.22
C VAL A 271 -12.03 11.92 -11.43
N LEU A 272 -12.30 12.51 -12.60
CA LEU A 272 -12.43 11.81 -13.89
C LEU A 272 -11.37 12.33 -14.88
N LEU A 273 -10.67 11.43 -15.57
CA LEU A 273 -9.72 11.79 -16.64
C LEU A 273 -10.34 11.83 -18.04
N LYS A 274 -11.45 11.12 -18.24
CA LYS A 274 -12.29 11.14 -19.44
C LYS A 274 -13.73 10.81 -19.05
N PRO A 275 -14.74 11.06 -19.91
CA PRO A 275 -16.10 10.61 -19.66
C PRO A 275 -16.12 9.10 -19.42
N ILE A 276 -16.93 8.65 -18.47
CA ILE A 276 -17.13 7.21 -18.23
C ILE A 276 -17.81 6.64 -19.45
N GLU A 277 -17.19 5.64 -20.06
CA GLU A 277 -17.70 5.02 -21.28
C GLU A 277 -18.50 3.77 -20.95
N ASP A 278 -19.59 3.58 -21.68
CA ASP A 278 -20.24 2.27 -21.77
C ASP A 278 -19.35 1.30 -22.57
N GLY A 279 -19.68 0.02 -22.48
CA GLY A 279 -18.97 -1.00 -23.23
C GLY A 279 -19.79 -2.24 -23.50
N PRO A 280 -19.18 -3.23 -24.16
CA PRO A 280 -19.92 -4.33 -24.76
C PRO A 280 -20.38 -5.41 -23.75
N LEU A 281 -20.10 -5.23 -22.46
CA LEU A 281 -20.39 -6.24 -21.42
C LEU A 281 -21.38 -5.68 -20.42
N GLN A 282 -22.20 -6.56 -19.85
CA GLN A 282 -23.07 -6.26 -18.71
C GLN A 282 -22.28 -6.34 -17.40
N VAL A 283 -21.22 -5.53 -17.28
CA VAL A 283 -20.38 -5.46 -16.09
C VAL A 283 -20.72 -4.23 -15.26
N ARG A 284 -20.51 -4.29 -13.95
CA ARG A 284 -20.68 -3.13 -13.08
C ARG A 284 -19.63 -2.07 -13.41
N ILE A 285 -20.10 -0.89 -13.81
CA ILE A 285 -19.30 0.32 -13.98
C ILE A 285 -19.60 1.23 -12.78
N TRP A 286 -18.59 1.95 -12.27
CA TRP A 286 -18.79 2.86 -11.14
C TRP A 286 -19.91 3.87 -11.42
N ASN A 287 -20.96 3.85 -10.60
CA ASN A 287 -22.11 4.72 -10.76
C ASN A 287 -22.80 4.97 -9.39
N PRO A 288 -22.56 6.11 -8.73
CA PRO A 288 -23.11 6.41 -7.41
C PRO A 288 -24.62 6.70 -7.41
N ARG A 289 -25.22 6.92 -8.59
CA ARG A 289 -26.67 7.07 -8.73
C ARG A 289 -27.37 5.71 -8.62
N LEU A 290 -26.79 4.68 -9.25
CA LEU A 290 -27.35 3.32 -9.28
C LEU A 290 -26.93 2.47 -8.08
N TYR A 291 -25.66 2.54 -7.66
CA TYR A 291 -25.11 1.63 -6.66
C TYR A 291 -24.89 2.33 -5.29
N PRO A 292 -25.56 1.90 -4.21
CA PRO A 292 -25.40 2.49 -2.88
C PRO A 292 -23.96 2.45 -2.36
N HIS A 293 -23.21 1.37 -2.65
CA HIS A 293 -21.81 1.26 -2.27
C HIS A 293 -20.93 2.35 -2.93
N ASP A 294 -21.17 2.66 -4.21
CA ASP A 294 -20.41 3.68 -4.92
C ASP A 294 -20.69 5.09 -4.37
N ARG A 295 -21.90 5.31 -3.86
CA ARG A 295 -22.31 6.56 -3.20
C ARG A 295 -21.59 6.79 -1.87
N GLN A 296 -21.08 5.73 -1.23
CA GLN A 296 -20.35 5.82 0.03
C GLN A 296 -18.86 6.15 -0.16
N HIS A 297 -18.35 6.14 -1.40
CA HIS A 297 -16.95 6.49 -1.66
C HIS A 297 -16.67 7.96 -1.29
N ARG A 298 -15.69 8.17 -0.40
CA ARG A 298 -15.39 9.48 0.21
C ARG A 298 -14.59 10.42 -0.69
N MET A 299 -13.57 9.89 -1.36
CA MET A 299 -12.74 10.65 -2.29
C MET A 299 -12.58 9.88 -3.61
N PRO A 300 -13.64 9.76 -4.43
CA PRO A 300 -13.62 8.87 -5.59
C PRO A 300 -12.66 9.34 -6.69
N VAL A 301 -11.69 8.50 -7.04
CA VAL A 301 -10.77 8.67 -8.18
C VAL A 301 -11.00 7.52 -9.14
N ILE A 302 -11.50 7.83 -10.33
CA ILE A 302 -12.09 6.82 -11.21
C ILE A 302 -11.12 6.43 -12.33
N THR A 303 -10.92 5.12 -12.50
CA THR A 303 -10.07 4.58 -13.56
C THR A 303 -10.65 4.91 -14.93
N PRO A 304 -9.84 5.41 -15.88
CA PRO A 304 -10.34 5.81 -17.18
C PRO A 304 -10.74 4.59 -18.04
N ALA A 305 -10.00 3.48 -17.92
CA ALA A 305 -10.25 2.31 -18.75
C ALA A 305 -11.57 1.63 -18.39
N TYR A 306 -12.32 1.24 -19.42
CA TYR A 306 -13.52 0.43 -19.27
C TYR A 306 -13.18 -0.99 -18.79
N PRO A 307 -13.94 -1.56 -17.82
CA PRO A 307 -14.99 -0.90 -17.03
C PRO A 307 -14.42 0.00 -15.92
N SER A 308 -14.88 1.25 -15.85
CA SER A 308 -14.38 2.22 -14.88
C SER A 308 -14.74 1.84 -13.44
N MET A 309 -13.76 1.93 -12.54
CA MET A 309 -13.88 1.59 -11.12
C MET A 309 -13.28 2.70 -10.24
N CYS A 310 -13.64 2.70 -8.95
CA CYS A 310 -13.05 3.62 -7.98
C CYS A 310 -11.73 3.04 -7.42
N ALA A 311 -10.62 3.70 -7.70
CA ALA A 311 -9.29 3.31 -7.22
C ALA A 311 -9.04 3.65 -5.74
N THR A 312 -9.97 4.35 -5.10
CA THR A 312 -9.87 4.88 -3.73
C THR A 312 -11.04 4.45 -2.84
N HIS A 313 -11.68 3.32 -3.18
CA HIS A 313 -12.83 2.77 -2.44
C HIS A 313 -12.50 2.42 -0.98
N ASN A 314 -11.22 2.25 -0.62
CA ASN A 314 -10.77 1.96 0.73
C ASN A 314 -10.62 3.20 1.65
N ILE A 315 -10.80 4.43 1.14
CA ILE A 315 -10.68 5.63 1.98
C ILE A 315 -11.81 5.67 3.02
N THR A 316 -11.43 5.80 4.29
CA THR A 316 -12.30 5.93 5.47
C THR A 316 -12.46 7.38 5.90
N ASN A 317 -13.26 7.66 6.95
CA ASN A 317 -13.38 9.02 7.49
C ASN A 317 -12.05 9.54 8.02
N SER A 318 -11.34 8.71 8.79
CA SER A 318 -10.07 9.06 9.42
C SER A 318 -9.00 9.34 8.37
N THR A 319 -8.83 8.43 7.42
CA THR A 319 -7.83 8.57 6.34
C THR A 319 -8.14 9.74 5.42
N GLN A 320 -9.43 10.02 5.11
CA GLN A 320 -9.81 11.26 4.40
C GLN A 320 -9.34 12.52 5.14
N LYS A 321 -9.56 12.61 6.46
CA LYS A 321 -9.10 13.77 7.26
C LYS A 321 -7.57 13.92 7.23
N ILE A 322 -6.84 12.81 7.30
CA ILE A 322 -5.37 12.79 7.27
C ILE A 322 -4.86 13.24 5.88
N ILE A 323 -5.45 12.72 4.80
CA ILE A 323 -5.13 13.14 3.43
C ILE A 323 -5.35 14.64 3.27
N MET A 324 -6.51 15.16 3.71
CA MET A 324 -6.83 16.58 3.60
C MET A 324 -5.88 17.45 4.44
N LYS A 325 -5.49 17.01 5.65
CA LYS A 325 -4.48 17.68 6.47
C LYS A 325 -3.14 17.78 5.75
N GLU A 326 -2.68 16.69 5.13
CA GLU A 326 -1.40 16.66 4.42
C GLU A 326 -1.44 17.44 3.09
N ILE A 327 -2.60 17.45 2.39
CA ILE A 327 -2.81 18.29 1.21
C ILE A 327 -2.77 19.78 1.60
N GLN A 328 -3.41 20.16 2.71
CA GLN A 328 -3.34 21.53 3.23
C GLN A 328 -1.91 21.92 3.60
N ARG A 329 -1.18 21.06 4.33
CA ARG A 329 0.24 21.28 4.63
C ARG A 329 1.05 21.48 3.35
N GLY A 330 0.80 20.69 2.31
CA GLY A 330 1.42 20.84 1.00
C GLY A 330 1.12 22.20 0.37
N ALA A 331 -0.12 22.66 0.41
CA ALA A 331 -0.52 23.97 -0.11
C ALA A 331 0.22 25.13 0.60
N ASP A 332 0.30 25.07 1.93
CA ASP A 332 0.97 26.10 2.75
C ASP A 332 2.49 26.14 2.45
N LEU A 333 3.12 24.97 2.34
CA LEU A 333 4.53 24.86 1.99
C LEU A 333 4.80 25.33 0.56
N MET A 334 3.93 25.02 -0.40
CA MET A 334 4.08 25.51 -1.77
C MET A 334 4.01 27.04 -1.84
N GLY A 335 3.16 27.69 -1.03
CA GLY A 335 3.18 29.14 -0.90
C GLY A 335 4.53 29.69 -0.45
N SER A 336 5.15 29.03 0.54
CA SER A 336 6.46 29.40 1.10
C SER A 336 7.65 29.06 0.19
N ILE A 337 7.56 27.99 -0.61
CA ILE A 337 8.57 27.62 -1.60
C ILE A 337 8.58 28.63 -2.75
N THR A 338 7.39 29.05 -3.20
CA THR A 338 7.26 30.05 -4.27
C THR A 338 7.76 31.44 -3.82
N SER A 339 7.65 31.80 -2.55
CA SER A 339 8.24 33.04 -2.00
C SER A 339 9.75 32.94 -1.70
N GLY A 340 10.33 31.74 -1.74
CA GLY A 340 11.75 31.49 -1.46
C GLY A 340 12.09 31.32 0.03
N GLU A 341 11.09 31.22 0.91
CA GLU A 341 11.28 31.01 2.36
C GLU A 341 11.58 29.54 2.71
N LYS A 342 11.16 28.61 1.84
CA LYS A 342 11.27 27.17 2.02
C LYS A 342 11.82 26.50 0.76
N VAL A 343 12.30 25.28 0.89
CA VAL A 343 12.84 24.49 -0.23
C VAL A 343 12.04 23.21 -0.48
N TRP A 344 12.23 22.57 -1.63
CA TRP A 344 11.56 21.31 -1.98
C TRP A 344 11.78 20.20 -0.94
N GLY A 345 12.94 20.20 -0.27
CA GLY A 345 13.22 19.27 0.82
C GLY A 345 12.24 19.37 2.00
N ASP A 346 11.70 20.55 2.31
CA ASP A 346 10.70 20.73 3.37
C ASP A 346 9.36 20.04 3.03
N LEU A 347 8.96 20.07 1.75
CA LEU A 347 7.78 19.37 1.27
C LEU A 347 7.94 17.85 1.45
N LEU A 348 9.15 17.35 1.17
CA LEU A 348 9.51 15.93 1.18
C LEU A 348 9.98 15.41 2.56
N GLN A 349 9.83 16.22 3.61
CA GLN A 349 10.19 15.81 4.97
C GLN A 349 9.34 14.63 5.45
N ARG A 350 9.99 13.67 6.10
CA ARG A 350 9.35 12.50 6.73
C ARG A 350 8.26 12.91 7.73
N HIS A 351 7.22 12.09 7.81
CA HIS A 351 6.10 12.21 8.74
C HIS A 351 6.57 12.20 10.20
N THR A 352 5.71 12.68 11.09
CA THR A 352 5.92 12.65 12.55
C THR A 352 4.93 11.69 13.23
N PHE A 353 4.46 10.67 12.52
CA PHE A 353 3.41 9.75 12.98
C PHE A 353 3.65 9.21 14.40
N PHE A 354 4.85 8.74 14.71
CA PHE A 354 5.23 8.17 16.01
C PHE A 354 5.56 9.24 17.08
N HIS A 355 5.32 10.51 16.78
CA HIS A 355 5.46 11.65 17.70
C HIS A 355 4.12 12.39 17.92
N GLU A 356 3.15 12.17 17.04
CA GLU A 356 1.93 12.99 16.94
C GLU A 356 0.84 12.57 17.94
N TYR A 357 0.69 11.26 18.19
CA TYR A 357 -0.39 10.74 19.02
C TYR A 357 0.07 10.42 20.43
N ARG A 358 -0.81 10.59 21.42
CA ARG A 358 -0.53 10.18 22.81
C ARG A 358 -0.68 8.67 23.02
N PHE A 359 -1.55 8.04 22.23
CA PHE A 359 -1.93 6.64 22.32
C PHE A 359 -1.90 6.00 20.94
N TYR A 360 -1.48 4.75 20.89
CA TYR A 360 -1.42 3.92 19.70
C TYR A 360 -2.03 2.56 20.02
N LEU A 361 -2.62 1.91 19.02
CA LEU A 361 -2.86 0.48 19.04
C LEU A 361 -1.74 -0.21 18.28
N CYS A 362 -1.14 -1.24 18.89
CA CYS A 362 -0.22 -2.16 18.24
C CYS A 362 -0.95 -3.47 17.99
N VAL A 363 -1.19 -3.81 16.72
CA VAL A 363 -1.77 -5.09 16.30
C VAL A 363 -0.62 -6.01 15.92
N VAL A 364 -0.46 -7.11 16.65
CA VAL A 364 0.57 -8.12 16.44
C VAL A 364 -0.08 -9.36 15.82
N ALA A 365 0.39 -9.74 14.64
CA ALA A 365 0.14 -11.04 14.02
C ALA A 365 1.35 -11.94 14.28
N ALA A 366 1.13 -13.18 14.73
CA ALA A 366 2.20 -14.15 14.91
C ALA A 366 1.87 -15.49 14.27
N THR A 367 2.88 -16.17 13.75
CA THR A 367 2.77 -17.52 13.20
C THR A 367 3.94 -18.38 13.68
N TYR A 368 3.64 -19.47 14.38
CA TYR A 368 4.62 -20.48 14.82
C TYR A 368 4.61 -21.64 13.82
N SER A 369 5.12 -21.38 12.62
CA SER A 369 5.15 -22.31 11.48
C SER A 369 6.16 -21.79 10.44
N SER A 370 5.96 -22.11 9.16
CA SER A 370 6.71 -21.56 8.03
C SER A 370 6.45 -20.07 7.79
N ASP A 371 7.39 -19.40 7.12
CA ASP A 371 7.22 -18.02 6.65
C ASP A 371 6.06 -17.90 5.64
N GLU A 372 5.83 -18.92 4.81
CA GLU A 372 4.71 -18.93 3.87
C GLU A 372 3.35 -18.86 4.58
N ASP A 373 3.18 -19.62 5.67
CA ASP A 373 1.99 -19.55 6.51
C ASP A 373 1.86 -18.16 7.16
N HIS A 374 2.99 -17.59 7.60
CA HIS A 374 3.01 -16.25 8.17
C HIS A 374 2.60 -15.17 7.18
N LEU A 375 3.09 -15.22 5.94
CA LEU A 375 2.73 -14.29 4.87
C LEU A 375 1.22 -14.34 4.57
N LYS A 376 0.61 -15.53 4.58
CA LYS A 376 -0.84 -15.68 4.42
C LYS A 376 -1.61 -15.08 5.61
N TRP A 377 -1.18 -15.35 6.84
CA TRP A 377 -1.85 -14.88 8.05
C TRP A 377 -1.72 -13.36 8.25
N SER A 378 -0.48 -12.84 8.21
CA SER A 378 -0.18 -11.41 8.33
C SER A 378 -0.86 -10.61 7.22
N GLY A 379 -0.78 -11.08 5.96
CA GLY A 379 -1.44 -10.46 4.82
C GLY A 379 -2.97 -10.42 4.96
N MET A 380 -3.58 -11.47 5.53
CA MET A 380 -5.02 -11.46 5.85
C MET A 380 -5.34 -10.36 6.88
N ILE A 381 -4.59 -10.28 7.99
CA ILE A 381 -4.79 -9.25 9.02
C ILE A 381 -4.61 -7.83 8.44
N GLU A 382 -3.55 -7.60 7.67
CA GLU A 382 -3.29 -6.35 6.97
C GLU A 382 -4.47 -5.96 6.07
N SER A 383 -5.03 -6.90 5.31
CA SER A 383 -6.18 -6.65 4.45
C SER A 383 -7.45 -6.23 5.21
N LYS A 384 -7.55 -6.58 6.50
CA LYS A 384 -8.73 -6.32 7.36
C LYS A 384 -8.52 -5.17 8.32
N ILE A 385 -7.32 -4.64 8.50
CA ILE A 385 -7.04 -3.54 9.44
C ILE A 385 -7.96 -2.33 9.22
N ARG A 386 -8.36 -2.08 7.97
CA ARG A 386 -9.32 -1.05 7.61
C ARG A 386 -10.68 -1.22 8.29
N VAL A 387 -11.13 -2.46 8.49
CA VAL A 387 -12.39 -2.76 9.19
C VAL A 387 -12.29 -2.33 10.66
N LEU A 388 -11.13 -2.53 11.30
CA LEU A 388 -10.90 -2.04 12.66
C LEU A 388 -10.95 -0.50 12.69
N ILE A 389 -10.31 0.18 11.74
CA ILE A 389 -10.36 1.65 11.63
C ILE A 389 -11.79 2.15 11.49
N GLN A 390 -12.59 1.52 10.62
CA GLN A 390 -13.99 1.90 10.40
C GLN A 390 -14.84 1.74 11.66
N LYS A 391 -14.58 0.73 12.50
CA LYS A 391 -15.24 0.57 13.79
C LYS A 391 -14.73 1.58 14.84
N LEU A 392 -13.42 1.86 14.86
CA LEU A 392 -12.83 2.83 15.78
C LEU A 392 -13.29 4.27 15.48
N GLU A 393 -13.36 4.68 14.23
CA GLU A 393 -13.68 6.06 13.84
C GLU A 393 -15.14 6.48 14.13
N VAL A 394 -16.02 5.51 14.42
CA VAL A 394 -17.40 5.74 14.88
C VAL A 394 -17.57 5.53 16.38
N THR A 395 -16.50 5.12 17.09
CA THR A 395 -16.53 4.91 18.54
C THR A 395 -16.48 6.26 19.26
N GLU A 396 -17.39 6.45 20.22
CA GLU A 396 -17.46 7.69 20.99
C GLU A 396 -16.13 7.98 21.72
N GLY A 397 -15.63 9.21 21.59
CA GLY A 397 -14.35 9.64 22.18
C GLY A 397 -13.13 9.46 21.27
N ILE A 398 -13.28 8.86 20.09
CA ILE A 398 -12.23 8.79 19.05
C ILE A 398 -12.48 9.88 18.01
N GLY A 399 -11.55 10.83 17.87
CA GLY A 399 -11.58 11.85 16.82
C GLY A 399 -11.04 11.34 15.49
N ILE A 400 -9.92 10.61 15.54
CA ILE A 400 -9.21 10.00 14.41
C ILE A 400 -8.60 8.65 14.83
N ALA A 401 -8.74 7.64 13.97
CA ALA A 401 -7.93 6.42 14.01
C ALA A 401 -7.00 6.39 12.77
N HIS A 402 -5.72 6.70 12.97
CA HIS A 402 -4.72 6.86 11.91
C HIS A 402 -3.90 5.56 11.74
N PRO A 403 -4.13 4.74 10.70
CA PRO A 403 -3.26 3.59 10.45
C PRO A 403 -1.88 4.05 9.92
N TYR A 404 -0.81 3.51 10.47
CA TYR A 404 0.48 3.63 9.81
C TYR A 404 0.52 2.79 8.53
N VAL A 405 1.33 3.20 7.56
CA VAL A 405 1.32 2.62 6.20
C VAL A 405 2.34 1.52 5.96
N LYS A 406 3.11 1.16 6.99
CA LYS A 406 4.09 0.08 6.94
C LYS A 406 3.95 -0.82 8.16
N ASP A 407 4.32 -2.07 7.95
CA ASP A 407 4.44 -3.11 8.94
C ASP A 407 5.90 -3.26 9.42
N PHE A 408 6.08 -3.97 10.52
CA PHE A 408 7.39 -4.30 11.08
C PHE A 408 7.45 -5.80 11.34
N LYS A 409 8.42 -6.47 10.71
CA LYS A 409 8.56 -7.93 10.73
C LYS A 409 9.79 -8.37 11.50
N ASN A 410 9.66 -9.43 12.28
CA ASN A 410 10.77 -10.13 12.90
C ASN A 410 10.49 -11.63 13.01
N SER A 411 11.54 -12.44 12.94
CA SER A 411 11.48 -13.89 13.11
C SER A 411 12.45 -14.29 14.23
N PHE A 412 12.01 -15.14 15.15
CA PHE A 412 12.82 -15.59 16.28
C PHE A 412 12.76 -17.11 16.44
N HIS A 413 13.86 -17.71 16.88
CA HIS A 413 13.86 -19.10 17.32
C HIS A 413 13.30 -19.19 18.74
N VAL A 414 12.17 -19.86 18.91
CA VAL A 414 11.40 -19.88 20.16
C VAL A 414 10.94 -21.32 20.46
N LYS A 415 10.87 -21.69 21.74
CA LYS A 415 10.23 -22.94 22.18
C LYS A 415 8.73 -22.73 22.28
N ALA A 416 7.93 -23.78 22.07
CA ALA A 416 6.46 -23.68 22.11
C ALA A 416 5.91 -22.99 23.38
N GLN A 417 6.50 -23.28 24.55
CA GLN A 417 6.11 -22.70 25.84
C GLN A 417 6.37 -21.18 25.96
N ASP A 418 7.26 -20.62 25.15
CA ASP A 418 7.67 -19.21 25.22
C ASP A 418 6.90 -18.33 24.22
N VAL A 419 6.15 -18.92 23.29
CA VAL A 419 5.42 -18.20 22.22
C VAL A 419 4.54 -17.09 22.78
N GLU A 420 3.73 -17.37 23.80
CA GLU A 420 2.86 -16.35 24.42
C GLU A 420 3.67 -15.22 25.07
N ASN A 421 4.79 -15.53 25.72
CA ASN A 421 5.65 -14.52 26.35
C ASN A 421 6.28 -13.59 25.32
N VAL A 422 6.72 -14.14 24.17
CA VAL A 422 7.24 -13.37 23.04
C VAL A 422 6.15 -12.46 22.47
N ILE A 423 4.97 -13.01 22.18
CA ILE A 423 3.85 -12.24 21.64
C ILE A 423 3.45 -11.12 22.62
N ASN A 424 3.35 -11.40 23.92
CA ASN A 424 3.01 -10.42 24.96
C ASN A 424 4.06 -9.31 25.12
N SER A 425 5.32 -9.58 24.85
CA SER A 425 6.42 -8.60 24.94
C SER A 425 6.61 -7.80 23.65
N TYR A 426 6.29 -8.37 22.49
CA TYR A 426 6.55 -7.74 21.19
C TYR A 426 5.68 -6.50 20.92
N GLY A 427 6.28 -5.38 20.48
CA GLY A 427 5.54 -4.17 20.11
C GLY A 427 5.39 -3.12 21.22
N THR A 428 6.06 -3.28 22.36
CA THR A 428 6.21 -2.24 23.40
C THR A 428 7.67 -2.09 23.80
N LEU A 429 8.05 -0.90 24.26
CA LEU A 429 9.40 -0.61 24.76
C LEU A 429 9.76 -1.48 25.97
N GLN A 430 8.80 -1.70 26.87
CA GLN A 430 8.99 -2.53 28.06
C GLN A 430 9.34 -3.99 27.73
N GLY A 431 8.84 -4.51 26.61
CA GLY A 431 9.13 -5.88 26.19
C GLY A 431 10.44 -6.02 25.41
N GLU A 432 11.05 -4.93 24.93
CA GLU A 432 12.27 -5.00 24.13
C GLU A 432 13.45 -5.71 24.78
N PRO A 433 13.75 -5.54 26.09
CA PRO A 433 14.85 -6.28 26.70
C PRO A 433 14.69 -7.79 26.58
N TYR A 434 13.46 -8.29 26.67
CA TYR A 434 13.16 -9.71 26.46
C TYR A 434 13.29 -10.09 24.99
N ILE A 435 12.71 -9.30 24.07
CA ILE A 435 12.78 -9.58 22.63
C ILE A 435 14.24 -9.59 22.12
N ASN A 436 15.07 -8.65 22.60
CA ASN A 436 16.48 -8.57 22.23
C ASN A 436 17.33 -9.71 22.81
N SER A 437 16.82 -10.43 23.82
CA SER A 437 17.48 -11.62 24.37
C SER A 437 17.23 -12.88 23.52
N LEU A 438 16.24 -12.83 22.61
CA LEU A 438 15.90 -13.96 21.74
C LEU A 438 16.87 -14.03 20.55
N LYS A 439 17.15 -15.26 20.10
CA LYS A 439 17.92 -15.47 18.89
C LYS A 439 17.06 -15.15 17.67
N LYS A 440 17.43 -14.11 16.90
CA LYS A 440 16.82 -13.81 15.61
C LYS A 440 17.08 -14.95 14.62
N SER A 441 16.09 -15.22 13.79
CA SER A 441 16.20 -16.12 12.65
C SER A 441 16.63 -15.31 11.44
N ASP A 442 17.79 -15.67 10.87
CA ASP A 442 18.23 -15.24 9.55
C ASP A 442 18.20 -16.47 8.63
N THR A 443 17.76 -16.28 7.38
CA THR A 443 17.44 -17.35 6.40
C THR A 443 18.56 -18.37 6.18
N SER A 444 19.81 -17.99 6.48
CA SER A 444 21.00 -18.85 6.34
C SER A 444 21.19 -19.86 7.48
N GLU A 445 20.62 -19.64 8.67
CA GLU A 445 20.84 -20.49 9.87
C GLU A 445 19.71 -21.50 10.14
N GLU A 446 18.56 -21.37 9.47
CA GLU A 446 17.37 -22.19 9.71
C GLU A 446 17.60 -23.70 9.54
N VAL A 447 18.45 -24.08 8.59
CA VAL A 447 18.72 -25.49 8.25
C VAL A 447 19.64 -26.18 9.26
N MET A 448 20.52 -25.42 9.94
CA MET A 448 21.47 -25.98 10.91
C MET A 448 20.82 -26.22 12.28
N LEU A 449 19.98 -25.30 12.76
CA LEU A 449 19.37 -25.36 14.09
C LEU A 449 18.27 -26.43 14.21
N GLN A 450 17.53 -26.72 13.13
CA GLN A 450 16.49 -27.76 13.13
C GLN A 450 17.06 -29.18 13.37
N LYS A 451 18.35 -29.42 13.11
CA LYS A 451 18.99 -30.72 13.35
C LYS A 451 19.43 -30.94 14.79
N ASP A 452 19.74 -29.87 15.53
CA ASP A 452 20.32 -29.95 16.89
C ASP A 452 19.29 -29.78 18.02
N SER A 453 18.09 -29.26 17.75
CA SER A 453 17.05 -29.04 18.77
C SER A 453 15.63 -29.06 18.16
N PRO A 454 14.95 -30.23 18.12
CA PRO A 454 13.64 -30.37 17.46
C PRO A 454 12.50 -29.58 18.14
N ASP A 455 12.67 -29.15 19.39
CA ASP A 455 11.67 -28.40 20.16
C ASP A 455 11.68 -26.88 19.87
N ILE A 456 12.62 -26.40 19.03
CA ILE A 456 12.78 -24.99 18.69
C ILE A 456 12.30 -24.77 17.25
N GLN A 457 11.23 -23.99 17.09
CA GLN A 457 10.72 -23.57 15.79
C GLN A 457 10.82 -22.05 15.65
N VAL A 458 10.65 -21.56 14.42
CA VAL A 458 10.64 -20.13 14.13
C VAL A 458 9.25 -19.56 14.42
N LEU A 459 9.21 -18.49 15.21
CA LEU A 459 8.05 -17.64 15.41
C LEU A 459 8.21 -16.40 14.54
N HIS A 460 7.35 -16.27 13.54
CA HIS A 460 7.28 -15.12 12.66
C HIS A 460 6.27 -14.10 13.22
N LEU A 461 6.66 -12.83 13.28
CA LEU A 461 5.88 -11.74 13.88
C LEU A 461 5.79 -10.56 12.92
N THR A 462 4.58 -10.02 12.79
CA THR A 462 4.31 -8.75 12.10
C THR A 462 3.54 -7.83 13.03
N LYS A 463 3.97 -6.57 13.21
CA LYS A 463 3.22 -5.56 13.96
C LYS A 463 2.80 -4.37 13.10
N LEU A 464 1.59 -3.90 13.35
CA LEU A 464 0.95 -2.75 12.71
C LEU A 464 0.56 -1.73 13.78
N PHE A 465 0.62 -0.43 13.44
CA PHE A 465 0.28 0.64 14.37
C PHE A 465 -0.91 1.47 13.90
N ILE A 466 -1.77 1.86 14.85
CA ILE A 466 -2.86 2.82 14.65
C ILE A 466 -2.73 3.93 15.69
N GLY A 467 -2.44 5.16 15.27
CA GLY A 467 -2.45 6.33 16.12
C GLY A 467 -3.87 6.75 16.48
N LEU A 468 -4.13 7.05 17.75
CA LEU A 468 -5.44 7.48 18.24
C LEU A 468 -5.41 8.92 18.70
N ASP A 469 -6.23 9.75 18.06
CA ASP A 469 -6.61 11.06 18.59
C ASP A 469 -7.88 10.93 19.42
N ILE A 470 -7.78 11.25 20.71
CA ILE A 470 -8.84 11.01 21.69
C ILE A 470 -9.47 12.35 22.08
N THR A 471 -10.73 12.52 21.71
CA THR A 471 -11.55 13.70 22.00
C THR A 471 -12.58 13.35 23.06
N LEU A 472 -12.13 13.12 24.30
CA LEU A 472 -13.04 12.89 25.42
C LEU A 472 -13.49 14.25 25.99
N SER A 473 -14.80 14.49 25.99
CA SER A 473 -15.40 15.57 26.77
C SER A 473 -15.32 15.24 28.26
N LYS A 474 -15.05 16.26 29.09
CA LYS A 474 -15.16 16.12 30.55
C LYS A 474 -16.64 15.87 30.87
N THR A 475 -16.93 14.87 31.69
CA THR A 475 -18.30 14.68 32.20
C THR A 475 -18.68 15.85 33.12
N GLU A 476 -19.97 16.15 33.23
CA GLU A 476 -20.52 17.18 34.15
C GLU A 476 -20.09 16.96 35.61
N LYS A 477 -19.72 15.72 35.99
CA LYS A 477 -19.23 15.34 37.32
C LYS A 477 -17.70 15.37 37.48
N GLY A 478 -16.97 15.99 36.53
CA GLY A 478 -15.52 16.15 36.62
C GLY A 478 -14.69 14.88 36.40
N GLY A 479 -15.33 13.74 36.09
CA GLY A 479 -14.65 12.49 35.73
C GLY A 479 -14.29 12.45 34.25
N ILE A 480 -13.08 11.97 33.91
CA ILE A 480 -12.73 11.63 32.52
C ILE A 480 -13.44 10.33 32.18
N ARG A 481 -14.35 10.34 31.19
CA ARG A 481 -14.97 9.11 30.68
C ARG A 481 -13.86 8.22 30.12
N LYS A 482 -13.71 7.00 30.63
CA LYS A 482 -12.69 6.07 30.12
C LYS A 482 -13.08 5.67 28.70
N LEU A 483 -12.17 5.85 27.73
CA LEU A 483 -12.39 5.39 26.36
C LEU A 483 -12.50 3.86 26.39
N ASP A 484 -13.60 3.33 25.88
CA ASP A 484 -13.83 1.90 25.71
C ASP A 484 -13.76 1.53 24.23
N ILE A 485 -12.72 0.76 23.88
CA ILE A 485 -12.50 0.21 22.54
C ILE A 485 -12.56 -1.32 22.55
N GLN A 486 -13.07 -1.94 23.62
CA GLN A 486 -13.12 -3.38 23.75
C GLN A 486 -13.98 -3.98 22.63
N TYR A 487 -15.19 -3.44 22.41
CA TYR A 487 -16.09 -3.92 21.35
C TYR A 487 -15.47 -3.90 19.95
N PRO A 488 -14.94 -2.78 19.41
CA PRO A 488 -14.33 -2.78 18.08
C PRO A 488 -13.11 -3.71 17.97
N CYS A 489 -12.32 -3.85 19.04
CA CYS A 489 -11.18 -4.76 19.08
C CYS A 489 -11.60 -6.24 19.10
N SER A 490 -12.62 -6.61 19.89
CA SER A 490 -13.16 -7.97 19.96
C SER A 490 -13.81 -8.40 18.64
N GLU A 491 -14.54 -7.50 17.99
CA GLU A 491 -15.12 -7.74 16.66
C GLU A 491 -14.04 -8.00 15.61
N PHE A 492 -12.97 -7.21 15.62
CA PHE A 492 -11.83 -7.41 14.71
C PHE A 492 -11.10 -8.73 15.00
N TYR A 493 -10.93 -9.08 16.26
CA TYR A 493 -10.36 -10.35 16.68
C TYR A 493 -11.17 -11.55 16.16
N ASN A 494 -12.50 -11.51 16.33
CA ASN A 494 -13.41 -12.54 15.83
C ASN A 494 -13.38 -12.63 14.30
N LEU A 495 -13.33 -11.48 13.61
CA LEU A 495 -13.20 -11.43 12.15
C LEU A 495 -11.92 -12.16 11.68
N CYS A 496 -10.78 -11.91 12.34
CA CYS A 496 -9.52 -12.55 11.99
C CYS A 496 -9.57 -14.07 12.22
N LYS A 497 -10.16 -14.52 13.34
CA LYS A 497 -10.33 -15.94 13.66
C LYS A 497 -11.34 -16.68 12.77
N SER A 498 -12.22 -15.94 12.08
CA SER A 498 -13.19 -16.55 11.15
C SER A 498 -12.59 -16.89 9.78
N TRP A 499 -11.29 -16.61 9.57
CA TRP A 499 -10.59 -16.99 8.34
C TRP A 499 -10.51 -18.51 8.18
N GLN A 500 -10.80 -19.02 6.99
CA GLN A 500 -10.93 -20.46 6.72
C GLN A 500 -9.68 -21.28 7.03
N ASN A 501 -8.49 -20.68 6.86
CA ASN A 501 -7.21 -21.33 7.13
C ASN A 501 -6.66 -21.00 8.53
N TYR A 502 -7.46 -20.34 9.39
CA TYR A 502 -7.06 -20.06 10.76
C TYR A 502 -6.89 -21.38 11.52
N ASN A 503 -5.75 -21.51 12.17
CA ASN A 503 -5.40 -22.63 13.04
C ASN A 503 -4.86 -22.06 14.35
N ASP A 504 -5.53 -22.36 15.46
CA ASP A 504 -5.25 -21.80 16.78
C ASP A 504 -3.95 -22.31 17.42
N GLN A 505 -3.37 -23.40 16.90
CA GLN A 505 -2.09 -23.93 17.36
C GLN A 505 -0.90 -23.15 16.81
N ILE A 506 -1.06 -22.52 15.63
CA ILE A 506 0.04 -21.85 14.94
C ILE A 506 -0.20 -20.36 14.71
N ASN A 507 -1.46 -19.89 14.63
CA ASN A 507 -1.79 -18.51 14.31
C ASN A 507 -2.27 -17.75 15.55
N PHE A 508 -1.67 -16.60 15.78
CA PHE A 508 -1.97 -15.75 16.92
C PHE A 508 -2.19 -14.30 16.47
N ILE A 509 -3.05 -13.59 17.21
CA ILE A 509 -3.28 -12.15 17.04
C ILE A 509 -3.45 -11.50 18.41
N GLN A 510 -2.82 -10.34 18.61
CA GLN A 510 -2.95 -9.54 19.82
C GLN A 510 -3.09 -8.06 19.49
N ILE A 511 -3.95 -7.35 20.21
CA ILE A 511 -4.13 -5.89 20.07
C ILE A 511 -3.74 -5.26 21.41
N LYS A 512 -2.75 -4.37 21.38
CA LYS A 512 -2.19 -3.72 22.56
C LYS A 512 -2.43 -2.23 22.52
N ASN A 513 -2.71 -1.62 23.66
CA ASN A 513 -2.68 -0.17 23.81
C ASN A 513 -1.28 0.26 24.25
N VAL A 514 -0.63 1.09 23.43
CA VAL A 514 0.74 1.55 23.61
C VAL A 514 0.73 3.07 23.76
N LYS A 515 1.33 3.58 24.84
CA LYS A 515 1.49 5.04 25.02
C LYS A 515 2.67 5.54 24.19
N LEU A 516 2.67 6.82 23.83
CA LEU A 516 3.76 7.45 23.07
C LEU A 516 5.18 7.11 23.58
N HIS A 517 5.40 7.22 24.90
CA HIS A 517 6.71 6.96 25.52
C HIS A 517 7.04 5.46 25.67
N ASP A 518 6.10 4.58 25.36
CA ASP A 518 6.24 3.12 25.43
C ASP A 518 6.25 2.47 24.04
N LEU A 519 6.27 3.28 22.97
CA LEU A 519 6.52 2.81 21.62
C LEU A 519 7.92 2.19 21.52
N PRO A 520 8.07 1.06 20.82
CA PRO A 520 9.37 0.41 20.64
C PRO A 520 10.32 1.27 19.81
N ASN A 521 11.62 1.09 20.00
CA ASN A 521 12.70 1.85 19.37
C ASN A 521 12.77 1.64 17.85
N ASP A 522 12.36 0.47 17.35
CA ASP A 522 12.41 0.14 15.92
C ASP A 522 11.41 0.92 15.05
N VAL A 523 10.51 1.71 15.64
CA VAL A 523 9.63 2.63 14.89
C VAL A 523 10.32 3.97 14.55
N TYR A 524 11.45 4.27 15.20
CA TYR A 524 12.22 5.48 14.99
C TYR A 524 13.41 5.20 14.07
N THR A 525 13.71 6.16 13.20
CA THR A 525 14.95 6.14 12.41
C THR A 525 16.15 6.58 13.25
N ASP A 526 17.37 6.31 12.80
CA ASP A 526 18.61 6.71 13.49
C ASP A 526 18.71 8.24 13.73
N ALA A 527 17.98 9.04 12.94
CA ALA A 527 17.94 10.49 13.06
C ALA A 527 16.85 11.00 14.04
N GLU A 528 15.98 10.13 14.56
CA GLU A 528 14.85 10.50 15.40
C GLU A 528 15.11 10.11 16.86
N SER A 529 14.86 11.05 17.78
CA SER A 529 14.86 10.74 19.21
C SER A 529 13.46 10.31 19.66
N ARG A 530 13.39 9.20 20.42
CA ARG A 530 12.16 8.75 21.06
C ARG A 530 11.64 9.79 22.07
N PRO A 531 10.33 10.08 22.12
CA PRO A 531 9.75 10.93 23.16
C PRO A 531 9.86 10.32 24.56
N GLU A 532 10.50 11.04 25.47
CA GLU A 532 10.62 10.61 26.87
C GLU A 532 9.44 11.05 27.72
N LYS A 533 9.17 10.27 28.77
CA LYS A 533 8.19 10.65 29.79
C LYS A 533 8.79 11.79 30.62
N GLY A 534 8.35 13.03 30.34
CA GLY A 534 8.80 14.19 31.10
C GLY A 534 8.73 13.93 32.61
N SER A 535 9.86 14.00 33.30
CA SER A 535 9.90 13.87 34.75
C SER A 535 9.03 14.97 35.33
N LYS A 536 7.90 14.62 35.94
CA LYS A 536 7.16 15.59 36.75
C LYS A 536 8.10 16.00 37.88
N LYS A 537 8.80 17.13 37.74
CA LYS A 537 9.28 17.87 38.91
C LYS A 537 8.03 18.12 39.74
N ARG A 538 7.89 17.39 40.84
CA ARG A 538 6.89 17.68 41.87
C ARG A 538 7.09 19.16 42.20
N LYS A 539 6.15 20.02 41.78
CA LYS A 539 5.99 21.32 42.43
C LYS A 539 5.78 20.99 43.89
N LYS A 540 6.74 21.43 44.71
CA LYS A 540 6.67 21.35 46.15
C LYS A 540 5.64 22.41 46.56
N ASP A 541 4.35 22.07 46.44
CA ASP A 541 3.31 22.91 46.99
C ASP A 541 3.41 22.81 48.51
N ASN A 542 3.74 23.94 49.12
CA ASN A 542 3.77 24.11 50.56
C ASN A 542 2.39 23.81 51.15
N LYS A 543 2.42 23.13 52.30
CA LYS A 543 1.30 22.68 53.13
C LYS A 543 0.17 23.70 53.27
N SER A 544 -1.08 23.26 53.09
CA SER A 544 -2.08 23.12 54.17
C SER A 544 -3.46 22.78 53.61
N GLU A 545 -3.91 21.53 53.79
CA GLU A 545 -5.19 21.19 54.40
C GLU A 545 -5.41 19.67 54.34
N GLN A 546 -5.66 19.11 55.52
CA GLN A 546 -5.89 17.69 55.75
C GLN A 546 -7.32 17.34 55.38
N LEU A 547 -7.52 16.38 54.45
CA LEU A 547 -8.70 15.52 54.51
C LEU A 547 -8.29 14.06 54.27
N LYS A 548 -8.63 13.25 55.26
CA LYS A 548 -8.22 11.86 55.51
C LYS A 548 -8.68 10.92 54.39
N ARG A 549 -7.79 10.03 53.94
CA ARG A 549 -8.14 8.85 53.13
C ARG A 549 -8.91 7.83 54.00
N PRO A 550 -10.03 7.24 53.55
CA PRO A 550 -10.60 6.07 54.20
C PRO A 550 -9.70 4.84 54.00
N LYS A 551 -9.42 4.11 55.09
CA LYS A 551 -8.76 2.80 55.09
C LYS A 551 -9.71 1.76 54.51
N SER A 552 -9.19 0.87 53.67
CA SER A 552 -9.84 -0.36 53.22
C SER A 552 -10.03 -1.32 54.40
N ILE A 553 -11.28 -1.71 54.69
CA ILE A 553 -11.59 -2.84 55.57
C ILE A 553 -11.63 -4.09 54.69
N ALA A 554 -10.71 -5.02 54.96
CA ALA A 554 -10.78 -6.39 54.50
C ALA A 554 -11.77 -7.16 55.40
N SER A 555 -12.78 -7.79 54.81
CA SER A 555 -13.60 -8.79 55.50
C SER A 555 -13.36 -10.15 54.87
N VAL A 556 -12.49 -10.91 55.53
CA VAL A 556 -12.40 -12.36 55.43
C VAL A 556 -13.62 -12.93 56.16
N SER A 557 -14.38 -13.81 55.53
CA SER A 557 -15.39 -14.63 56.23
C SER A 557 -15.10 -16.10 55.98
N SER A 558 -14.63 -16.77 57.02
CA SER A 558 -14.56 -18.21 57.16
C SER A 558 -15.51 -18.66 58.30
N ILE A 559 -16.55 -19.45 57.94
CA ILE A 559 -17.05 -20.74 58.54
C ILE A 559 -17.45 -20.70 60.06
N PRO A 560 -18.23 -21.61 60.73
CA PRO A 560 -18.92 -22.90 60.42
C PRO A 560 -20.44 -22.92 60.75
N SER A 561 -21.25 -23.92 60.34
CA SER A 561 -21.31 -25.31 60.85
C SER A 561 -22.02 -26.23 59.87
#